data_AF-A0AAU9J5Y1-F1
#
_entry.id   AF-A0AAU9J5Y1-F1
#
_cell.length_a   1.000
_cell.length_b   1.000
_cell.length_c   1.000
_cell.angle_alpha   90.00
_cell.angle_beta   90.00
_cell.angle_gamma   90.00
#
_symmetry.space_group_name_H-M   'P 1'
#
loop_
_entity.id
_entity.type
_entity.pdbx_description
1 polymer ?
#
loop_
_entity_poly.entity_id
_entity_poly.type
_entity_poly.pdbx_seq_one_letter_code
_entity_poly.pdbx_strand_id
1 'polypeptide(L)' 'MECYKEAIRIYPNNADACIGIGLIFLNEKRYEEAVNYYNDAIRINPNCAKYYSNKGNALYKLGRREEVMECYK' A
#
# COMPACT_ATOMS: atom_id res chain seq x y z
N MET A 1 12.17 -9.79 -6.18
CA MET A 1 11.12 -8.93 -6.79
C MET A 1 10.30 -9.68 -7.84
N GLU A 2 10.89 -10.57 -8.65
CA GLU A 2 10.17 -11.42 -9.62
C GLU A 2 8.93 -12.13 -9.04
N CYS A 3 9.04 -12.79 -7.88
CA CYS A 3 7.92 -13.56 -7.31
C CYS A 3 6.67 -12.72 -7.03
N TYR A 4 6.82 -11.42 -6.77
CA TYR A 4 5.71 -10.51 -6.46
C TYR A 4 5.02 -9.95 -7.70
N LYS A 5 5.79 -9.64 -8.76
CA LYS A 5 5.23 -9.27 -10.06
C LYS A 5 4.43 -10.43 -10.65
N GLU A 6 4.90 -11.66 -10.45
CA GLU A 6 4.15 -12.85 -10.84
C GLU A 6 2.90 -13.08 -9.96
N ALA A 7 2.97 -12.83 -8.65
CA ALA A 7 1.77 -12.87 -7.81
C ALA A 7 0.69 -11.86 -8.25
N ILE A 8 1.09 -10.63 -8.62
CA ILE A 8 0.18 -9.62 -9.18
C ILE A 8 -0.33 -10.05 -10.56
N ARG A 9 0.50 -10.67 -11.41
CA ARG A 9 0.09 -11.16 -12.74
C ARG A 9 -0.92 -12.30 -12.66
N ILE A 10 -0.74 -13.21 -11.71
CA ILE A 10 -1.62 -14.38 -11.55
C ILE A 10 -2.92 -13.95 -10.85
N TYR A 11 -2.89 -12.95 -9.97
CA TYR A 11 -4.07 -12.44 -9.27
C TYR A 11 -4.17 -10.90 -9.33
N PRO A 12 -4.48 -10.33 -10.51
CA PRO A 12 -4.50 -8.87 -10.71
C PRO A 12 -5.57 -8.13 -9.90
N ASN A 13 -6.57 -8.84 -9.37
CA ASN A 13 -7.62 -8.29 -8.50
C ASN A 13 -7.44 -8.65 -7.02
N ASN A 14 -6.30 -9.21 -6.63
CA ASN A 14 -6.08 -9.57 -5.23
C ASN A 14 -5.46 -8.39 -4.48
N ALA A 15 -6.33 -7.54 -3.95
CA ALA A 15 -5.94 -6.41 -3.11
C ALA A 15 -5.14 -6.83 -1.85
N ASP A 16 -5.23 -8.10 -1.42
CA ASP A 16 -4.39 -8.64 -0.34
C ASP A 16 -2.93 -8.86 -0.78
N ALA A 17 -2.69 -9.18 -2.05
CA ALA A 17 -1.34 -9.25 -2.60
C ALA A 17 -0.67 -7.85 -2.60
N CYS A 18 -1.43 -6.80 -2.91
CA CYS A 18 -0.95 -5.42 -2.83
C CYS A 18 -0.58 -5.00 -1.39
N ILE A 19 -1.32 -5.47 -0.36
CA ILE A 19 -0.92 -5.26 1.05
C ILE A 19 0.42 -5.89 1.36
N GLY A 20 0.60 -7.16 0.98
CA GLY A 20 1.82 -7.90 1.29
C GLY A 20 3.04 -7.19 0.72
N ILE A 21 2.91 -6.71 -0.52
CA ILE A 21 3.96 -5.97 -1.21
C ILE A 21 4.20 -4.60 -0.54
N GLY A 22 3.15 -3.85 -0.24
CA GLY A 22 3.28 -2.58 0.46
C GLY A 22 3.98 -2.72 1.82
N LEU A 23 3.69 -3.79 2.58
CA LEU A 23 4.33 -4.06 3.86
C LEU A 23 5.82 -4.40 3.72
N ILE A 24 6.20 -5.12 2.66
CA ILE A 24 7.61 -5.40 2.37
C ILE A 24 8.35 -4.09 2.09
N PHE A 25 7.80 -3.23 1.22
CA PHE A 25 8.40 -1.92 0.93
C PHE A 25 8.45 -1.02 2.17
N LEU A 26 7.44 -1.07 3.04
CA LEU A 26 7.44 -0.38 4.33
C LEU A 26 8.62 -0.83 5.21
N ASN A 27 8.88 -2.14 5.25
CA ASN A 27 9.99 -2.72 6.02
C ASN A 27 11.36 -2.40 5.39
N GLU A 28 11.44 -2.31 4.06
CA GLU A 28 12.61 -1.85 3.32
C GLU A 28 12.83 -0.32 3.42
N LYS A 29 11.98 0.40 4.16
CA LYS A 29 11.99 1.88 4.27
C LYS A 29 11.73 2.61 2.94
N ARG A 30 11.16 1.90 1.96
CA ARG A 30 10.80 2.42 0.63
C ARG A 30 9.34 2.86 0.64
N TYR A 31 9.09 3.88 1.44
CA TYR A 31 7.72 4.25 1.81
C TYR A 31 6.91 4.83 0.62
N GLU A 32 7.54 5.52 -0.34
CA GLU A 32 6.84 6.02 -1.53
C GLU A 32 6.26 4.88 -2.37
N GLU A 33 7.05 3.82 -2.57
CA GLU A 33 6.60 2.64 -3.31
C GLU A 33 5.49 1.92 -2.53
N ALA A 34 5.62 1.80 -1.20
CA ALA A 34 4.56 1.26 -0.37
C ALA A 34 3.24 2.03 -0.54
N VAL A 35 3.28 3.37 -0.57
CA VAL A 35 2.10 4.21 -0.80
C VAL A 35 1.46 3.93 -2.17
N ASN A 36 2.26 3.77 -3.22
CA ASN A 36 1.73 3.46 -4.56
C ASN A 36 0.98 2.11 -4.58
N TYR A 37 1.55 1.07 -3.96
CA TYR A 37 0.87 -0.23 -3.85
C TYR A 37 -0.39 -0.17 -2.99
N TYR A 38 -0.42 0.62 -1.93
CA TYR A 38 -1.64 0.82 -1.15
C TYR A 38 -2.70 1.61 -1.92
N ASN A 39 -2.32 2.58 -2.76
CA ASN A 39 -3.26 3.26 -3.65
C ASN A 39 -3.88 2.30 -4.67
N ASP A 40 -3.10 1.39 -5.24
CA ASP A 40 -3.64 0.35 -6.12
C ASP A 40 -4.58 -0.61 -5.36
N ALA A 41 -4.22 -1.01 -4.13
CA ALA A 41 -5.10 -1.83 -3.28
C ALA A 41 -6.44 -1.14 -2.99
N ILE A 42 -6.40 0.17 -2.68
CA ILE A 42 -7.59 1.01 -2.47
C ILE A 42 -8.43 1.09 -3.76
N ARG A 43 -7.80 1.24 -4.92
CA ARG A 43 -8.51 1.28 -6.21
C ARG A 43 -9.22 -0.04 -6.52
N ILE A 44 -8.64 -1.18 -6.13
CA ILE A 44 -9.22 -2.51 -6.33
C ILE A 44 -10.34 -2.77 -5.30
N ASN A 45 -10.12 -2.45 -4.03
CA ASN A 45 -11.11 -2.62 -2.97
C ASN A 45 -11.09 -1.42 -1.99
N PRO A 46 -11.89 -0.38 -2.26
CA PRO A 46 -11.90 0.84 -1.45
C PRO A 46 -12.55 0.67 -0.08
N ASN A 47 -13.22 -0.47 0.17
CA ASN A 47 -13.93 -0.69 1.44
C ASN A 47 -13.04 -1.29 2.54
N CYS A 48 -11.77 -1.58 2.24
CA CYS A 48 -10.87 -2.19 3.20
C CYS A 48 -10.04 -1.15 3.96
N ALA A 49 -10.43 -0.88 5.20
CA ALA A 49 -9.76 0.08 6.09
C ALA A 49 -8.27 -0.22 6.35
N LYS A 50 -7.82 -1.48 6.15
CA LYS A 50 -6.40 -1.84 6.28
C LYS A 50 -5.52 -1.14 5.26
N TYR A 51 -5.99 -0.91 4.03
CA TYR A 51 -5.18 -0.23 3.01
C TYR A 51 -4.91 1.23 3.39
N TYR A 52 -5.94 1.94 3.86
CA TYR A 52 -5.83 3.32 4.33
C TYR A 52 -4.93 3.44 5.56
N SER A 53 -5.07 2.51 6.53
CA SER A 53 -4.24 2.49 7.73
C SER A 53 -2.76 2.27 7.40
N ASN A 54 -2.45 1.34 6.49
CA ASN A 54 -1.08 1.07 6.07
C ASN A 54 -0.50 2.20 5.21
N LYS A 55 -1.32 2.83 4.36
CA LYS A 55 -0.95 4.05 3.62
C LYS A 55 -0.61 5.20 4.57
N GLY A 56 -1.44 5.44 5.59
CA GLY A 56 -1.19 6.43 6.63
C GLY A 56 0.12 6.17 7.37
N ASN A 57 0.42 4.91 7.72
CA ASN A 57 1.71 4.54 8.31
C ASN A 57 2.89 4.84 7.38
N ALA A 58 2.79 4.52 6.08
CA ALA A 58 3.84 4.81 5.11
C ALA A 58 4.07 6.32 4.94
N LEU A 59 2.99 7.10 4.83
CA LEU A 59 3.05 8.58 4.74
C LEU A 59 3.61 9.22 6.02
N TYR A 60 3.25 8.69 7.19
CA TYR A 60 3.82 9.13 8.46
C TYR A 60 5.34 8.91 8.50
N LYS A 61 5.81 7.76 8.00
CA LYS A 61 7.24 7.45 7.91
C LYS A 61 7.98 8.30 6.87
N LEU A 62 7.30 8.80 5.84
CA LEU A 62 7.83 9.80 4.90
C LEU A 62 7.91 11.22 5.48
N GLY A 63 7.31 11.46 6.66
CA GLY A 63 7.17 12.81 7.19
C GLY A 63 6.09 13.64 6.50
N ARG A 64 5.32 13.06 5.58
CA ARG A 64 4.21 13.71 4.87
C ARG A 64 2.92 13.68 5.70
N ARG A 65 2.96 14.34 6.86
CA ARG A 65 1.84 14.37 7.83
C ARG A 65 0.56 14.99 7.25
N GLU A 66 0.67 15.88 6.27
CA GLU A 66 -0.48 16.53 5.64
C GLU A 66 -1.33 15.52 4.85
N GLU A 67 -0.71 14.59 4.11
CA GLU A 67 -1.40 13.54 3.35
C GLU A 67 -1.96 12.42 4.25
N VAL A 68 -1.44 12.26 5.46
CA VAL A 68 -1.97 11.30 6.45
C VAL A 68 -3.39 11.68 6.87
N MET A 69 -3.66 12.98 7.05
CA MET A 69 -4.98 13.47 7.46
C MET A 69 -6.07 13.21 6.41
N GLU A 70 -5.68 13.18 5.12
CA GLU A 70 -6.58 12.85 4.02
C GLU A 70 -6.90 11.34 3.95
N CYS A 71 -6.03 10.48 4.48
CA CYS A 71 -6.26 9.03 4.53
C CYS A 71 -7.17 8.59 5.69
N TYR A 72 -7.34 9.42 6.73
CA TYR A 72 -8.16 9.12 7.92
C TYR A 72 -9.51 9.87 7.94
N LYS A 73 -9.81 10.65 6.90
CA LYS A 73 -11.05 11.44 6.80
C LYS A 73 -12.16 10.67 6.09
#